data_AF-A0A7J5WNC8-F1
#
_entry.id   AF-A0A7J5WNC8-F1
#
_cell.length_a   1.000
_cell.length_b   1.000
_cell.length_c   1.000
_cell.angle_alpha   90.00
_cell.angle_beta   90.00
_cell.angle_gamma   90.00
#
_symmetry.space_group_name_H-M   'P 1'
#
loop_
_entity.id
_entity.type
_entity.pdbx_description
1 polymer ?
#
loop_
_entity_poly.entity_id
_entity_poly.type
_entity_poly.pdbx_seq_one_letter_code
_entity_poly.pdbx_strand_id
1 'polypeptide(L)'
;MTYFNWNDSINLFSKLTPRRLANAVKVYSSYQLSKIRKQPIQWGYPISISFEPTTSCNLRCPECPSGLRAFTRPTGMLEQSFFKQTIDDI
;
A
#
# COMPACT_ATOMS: atom_id res chain seq x y z
N MET A 1 -8.60 -23.42 6.56
CA MET A 1 -7.44 -23.73 7.42
C MET A 1 -6.29 -22.86 7.00
N THR A 2 -5.82 -21.96 7.86
CA THR A 2 -4.59 -21.21 7.64
C THR A 2 -3.41 -22.11 7.97
N TYR A 3 -2.82 -22.74 6.96
CA TYR A 3 -1.57 -23.47 7.11
C TYR A 3 -0.41 -22.48 7.26
N PHE A 4 0.48 -22.74 8.22
CA PHE A 4 1.68 -21.92 8.39
C PHE A 4 2.66 -22.23 7.26
N ASN A 5 2.76 -21.33 6.29
CA ASN A 5 3.68 -21.47 5.16
C ASN A 5 5.08 -21.01 5.57
N TRP A 6 5.92 -21.98 5.93
CA TRP A 6 7.32 -21.73 6.32
C TRP A 6 8.14 -21.06 5.21
N ASN A 7 7.94 -21.45 3.95
CA ASN A 7 8.68 -20.88 2.83
C ASN A 7 8.36 -19.39 2.65
N ASP A 8 7.08 -19.03 2.76
CA ASP A 8 6.64 -17.65 2.65
C ASP A 8 7.11 -16.81 3.85
N SER A 9 7.07 -17.38 5.06
CA SER A 9 7.60 -16.73 6.25
C SER A 9 9.10 -16.43 6.12
N ILE A 10 9.90 -17.41 5.71
CA ILE A 10 11.34 -17.24 5.48
C ILE A 10 11.61 -16.20 4.39
N ASN A 11 10.83 -16.22 3.29
CA ASN A 11 10.94 -15.22 2.23
C ASN A 11 10.65 -13.82 2.77
N LEU A 12 9.57 -13.63 3.52
CA LEU A 12 9.23 -12.35 4.14
C LEU A 12 10.35 -11.85 5.07
N PHE A 13 10.85 -12.72 5.95
CA PHE A 13 11.97 -12.39 6.85
C PHE A 13 13.22 -11.97 6.06
N SER A 14 13.52 -12.62 4.92
CA SER A 14 14.66 -12.27 4.08
C SER A 14 14.59 -10.84 3.49
N LYS A 15 13.40 -10.25 3.40
CA LYS A 15 13.18 -8.90 2.87
C LYS A 15 13.17 -7.81 3.96
N LEU A 16 13.24 -8.18 5.24
CA LEU A 16 13.30 -7.24 6.35
C LEU A 16 14.72 -6.73 6.54
N THR A 17 15.00 -5.54 6.01
CA THR A 17 16.27 -4.85 6.25
C THR A 17 16.20 -4.03 7.56
N PRO A 18 17.33 -3.73 8.20
CA PRO A 18 17.34 -2.87 9.40
C PRO A 18 16.66 -1.51 9.18
N ARG A 19 16.81 -0.94 7.97
CA ARG A 19 16.14 0.31 7.58
C ARG A 19 14.62 0.16 7.53
N ARG A 20 14.12 -0.94 6.97
CA ARG A 20 12.68 -1.26 6.92
C ARG A 20 12.10 -1.48 8.32
N LEU A 21 12.82 -2.20 9.19
CA LEU A 21 12.44 -2.40 10.59
C LEU A 21 12.40 -1.08 11.36
N ALA A 22 13.42 -0.23 11.21
CA ALA A 22 13.44 1.09 11.82
C ALA A 22 12.26 1.97 11.35
N ASN A 23 11.93 1.94 10.05
CA ASN A 23 10.76 2.65 9.53
C ASN A 23 9.45 2.08 10.10
N ALA A 24 9.30 0.76 10.17
CA ALA A 24 8.12 0.12 10.74
C ALA A 24 7.91 0.50 12.22
N VAL A 25 9.00 0.55 13.01
CA VAL A 25 8.96 1.00 14.40
C VAL A 25 8.55 2.47 14.50
N LYS A 26 9.07 3.35 13.64
CA LYS A 26 8.65 4.76 13.58
C LYS A 26 7.16 4.90 13.26
N VAL A 27 6.66 4.22 12.24
CA VAL A 27 5.24 4.26 11.85
C VAL A 27 4.34 3.72 12.96
N TYR A 28 4.72 2.59 13.57
CA TYR A 28 3.94 1.99 14.66
C TYR A 28 3.90 2.89 15.90
N SER A 29 5.05 3.42 16.33
CA SER A 29 5.11 4.32 17.48
C SER A 29 4.36 5.63 17.24
N SER A 30 4.49 6.23 16.05
CA SER A 30 3.79 7.46 15.70
C SER A 30 2.27 7.25 15.63
N TYR A 31 1.81 6.08 15.14
CA TYR A 31 0.40 5.70 15.17
C TYR A 31 -0.14 5.57 16.59
N GLN A 32 0.56 4.87 17.49
CA GLN A 32 0.13 4.73 18.89
C GLN A 32 0.03 6.09 19.58
N LEU A 33 1.00 6.97 19.36
CA LEU A 33 0.97 8.34 19.89
C LEU A 33 -0.17 9.16 19.28
N SER A 34 -0.42 9.02 17.98
CA SER A 34 -1.54 9.68 17.31
C SER A 34 -2.88 9.27 17.92
N LYS A 35 -3.03 7.96 18.17
CA LYS A 35 -4.23 7.38 18.79
C LYS A 35 -4.46 7.94 20.20
N ILE A 36 -3.40 8.08 21.00
CA ILE A 36 -3.49 8.59 22.39
C ILE A 36 -3.76 10.10 22.40
N ARG A 37 -3.03 10.88 21.60
CA ARG A 37 -3.11 12.35 21.59
C ARG A 37 -4.26 12.89 20.75
N LYS A 38 -4.95 12.03 19.99
CA LYS A 38 -5.98 12.40 19.00
C LYS A 38 -5.49 13.46 18.01
N GLN A 39 -4.21 13.44 17.69
CA GLN A 39 -3.54 14.35 16.76
C GLN A 39 -2.78 13.52 15.73
N PRO A 40 -2.79 13.88 14.44
CA PRO A 40 -2.07 13.14 13.42
C PRO A 40 -0.55 13.34 13.57
N ILE A 41 0.17 12.28 13.93
CA ILE A 41 1.63 12.25 14.06
C ILE A 41 2.19 11.16 13.14
N GLN A 42 2.90 11.57 12.08
CA GLN A 42 3.53 10.70 11.10
C GLN A 42 5.04 10.94 11.06
N TRP A 43 5.83 9.92 11.37
CA TRP A 43 7.31 10.01 11.45
C TRP A 43 8.05 9.11 10.46
N GLY A 44 7.35 8.18 9.82
CA GLY A 44 7.94 7.22 8.90
C GLY A 44 7.30 7.28 7.53
N TYR A 45 7.94 6.64 6.55
CA TYR A 45 7.43 6.45 5.20
C TYR A 45 6.37 5.35 5.16
N PRO A 46 5.48 5.34 4.14
CA PRO A 46 4.52 4.26 3.94
C PRO A 46 5.22 2.88 3.93
N ILE A 47 4.69 1.93 4.69
CA ILE A 47 5.23 0.56 4.76
C ILE A 47 4.93 -0.22 3.48
N SER A 48 3.79 0.06 2.86
CA SER A 48 3.33 -0.55 1.62
C SER A 48 2.62 0.50 0.78
N ILE A 49 2.88 0.48 -0.51
CA ILE A 49 2.25 1.33 -1.51
C ILE A 49 1.68 0.42 -2.58
N SER A 50 0.40 0.56 -2.85
CA SER A 50 -0.28 -0.11 -3.96
C SER A 50 -0.63 0.93 -5.01
N PHE A 51 -0.47 0.55 -6.27
CA PHE A 51 -0.67 1.43 -7.39
C PHE A 51 -1.60 0.73 -8.39
N GLU A 52 -2.75 1.35 -8.68
CA GLU A 52 -3.74 0.79 -9.60
C GLU A 52 -3.51 1.41 -10.99
N PRO A 53 -2.90 0.68 -11.95
CA PRO A 53 -2.43 1.26 -13.20
C PRO A 53 -3.55 1.49 -14.22
N THR A 54 -4.75 0.94 -13.99
CA THR A 54 -5.88 1.08 -14.91
C THR A 54 -7.19 1.02 -14.15
N THR A 55 -8.16 1.78 -14.61
CA THR A 55 -9.55 1.70 -14.12
C THR A 55 -10.37 0.63 -14.83
N SER A 56 -9.84 0.02 -15.88
CA SER A 56 -10.58 -0.90 -16.73
C SER A 56 -10.55 -2.31 -16.14
N CYS A 57 -11.74 -2.87 -15.87
CA CYS A 57 -11.91 -4.26 -15.50
C CYS A 57 -12.86 -4.96 -16.47
N ASN A 58 -12.48 -6.14 -16.97
CA ASN A 58 -13.34 -6.96 -17.84
C ASN A 58 -14.43 -7.69 -17.05
N LEU A 59 -14.22 -7.89 -15.74
CA LEU A 59 -15.19 -8.45 -14.82
C LEU A 59 -16.15 -7.35 -14.33
N ARG A 60 -17.38 -7.73 -13.99
CA ARG A 60 -18.43 -6.82 -13.48
C ARG A 60 -18.85 -7.20 -12.07
N CYS A 61 -17.86 -7.39 -11.20
CA CYS A 61 -18.11 -7.74 -9.81
C CYS A 61 -18.84 -6.57 -9.11
N PRO A 62 -19.90 -6.84 -8.33
CA PRO A 62 -20.68 -5.79 -7.66
C PRO A 62 -19.96 -5.17 -6.45
N GLU A 63 -18.77 -5.67 -6.09
CA GLU A 63 -18.04 -5.27 -4.88
C GLU A 63 -17.03 -4.13 -5.10
N CYS A 64 -16.69 -3.80 -6.36
CA CYS A 64 -15.68 -2.79 -6.65
C CYS A 64 -16.18 -1.73 -7.66
N PRO A 65 -15.73 -0.46 -7.51
CA PRO A 65 -16.15 0.62 -8.38
C PRO A 65 -15.76 0.39 -9.85
N SER A 66 -14.63 -0.29 -10.10
CA SER A 66 -14.19 -0.67 -11.45
C SER A 66 -15.15 -1.66 -12.12
N GLY A 67 -15.66 -2.63 -11.38
CA GLY A 67 -16.64 -3.61 -11.86
C GLY A 67 -18.02 -3.00 -12.06
N LEU A 68 -18.45 -2.12 -11.15
CA LEU A 68 -19.70 -1.37 -11.23
C LEU A 68 -19.68 -0.23 -12.26
N ARG A 69 -18.49 0.18 -12.72
CA ARG A 69 -18.29 1.34 -13.62
C ARG A 69 -18.86 2.64 -13.04
N ALA A 70 -18.75 2.80 -11.72
CA ALA A 70 -19.32 3.92 -10.97
C ALA A 70 -18.31 5.04 -10.65
N PHE A 71 -17.26 5.18 -11.48
CA PHE A 71 -16.26 6.23 -11.27
C PHE A 71 -16.83 7.61 -11.61
N THR A 72 -16.66 8.56 -10.69
CA THR A 72 -16.93 10.00 -10.93
C THR A 72 -15.77 10.72 -11.61
N ARG A 73 -14.61 10.04 -11.72
CA ARG A 73 -13.38 10.53 -12.35
C ARG A 73 -13.16 9.90 -13.74
N PRO A 74 -12.34 10.50 -14.61
CA PRO A 74 -11.99 9.91 -15.90
C PRO A 74 -11.37 8.52 -15.73
N THR A 75 -11.82 7.60 -16.58
CA THR A 75 -11.20 6.28 -16.74
C THR A 75 -9.97 6.39 -17.63
N GLY A 76 -9.01 5.50 -17.44
CA GLY A 76 -7.78 5.52 -18.22
C GLY A 76 -6.76 4.50 -17.76
N MET A 77 -5.64 4.51 -18.48
CA MET A 77 -4.42 3.79 -18.12
C MET A 77 -3.40 4.81 -17.66
N LEU A 78 -2.63 4.41 -16.65
CA LEU A 78 -1.63 5.25 -16.07
C LEU A 78 -0.39 5.36 -16.95
N GLU A 79 0.09 6.58 -17.14
CA GLU A 79 1.32 6.87 -17.86
C GLU A 79 2.55 6.34 -17.11
N GLN A 80 3.42 5.62 -17.81
CA GLN A 80 4.61 5.01 -17.20
C GLN A 80 5.57 6.06 -16.62
N SER A 81 5.65 7.25 -17.23
CA SER A 81 6.45 8.36 -16.72
C SER A 81 5.97 8.82 -15.35
N PHE A 82 4.65 8.93 -15.16
CA PHE A 82 4.05 9.29 -13.87
C PHE A 82 4.31 8.23 -12.80
N PHE A 83 4.25 6.94 -13.15
CA PHE A 83 4.61 5.86 -12.23
C PHE A 83 6.06 6.02 -11.74
N LYS A 84 7.01 6.15 -12.67
CA LYS A 84 8.44 6.28 -12.32
C LYS A 84 8.70 7.49 -11.44
N GLN A 85 8.18 8.65 -11.83
CA GLN A 85 8.31 9.89 -11.05
C GLN A 85 7.75 9.72 -9.64
N THR A 86 6.55 9.14 -9.50
CA THR A 86 5.92 8.97 -8.18
C THR A 86 6.71 8.00 -7.29
N ILE A 87 7.32 6.96 -7.86
CA ILE A 87 8.14 6.02 -7.09
C ILE A 87 9.49 6.63 -6.72
N ASP A 88 10.09 7.43 -7.59
CA ASP A 88 11.36 8.10 -7.33
C ASP A 88 11.22 9.23 -6.30
N ASP A 89 10.05 9.86 -6.21
CA ASP A 89 9.73 10.92 -5.23
C ASP A 89 9.54 10.40 -3.79
N ILE A 90 9.52 9.07 -3.58
CA ILE A 90 9.26 8.41 -2.29
C ILE A 90 10.52 7.75 -1.74
#